data_AF-A0A962HD14-F1
#
_entry.id   AF-A0A962HD14-F1
#
_cell.length_a   1.000
_cell.length_b   1.000
_cell.length_c   1.000
_cell.angle_alpha   90.00
_cell.angle_beta   90.00
_cell.angle_gamma   90.00
#
_symmetry.space_group_name_H-M   'P 1'
#
loop_
_entity.id
_entity.type
_entity.pdbx_description
1 polymer ?
#
loop_
_entity_poly.entity_id
_entity_poly.type
_entity_poly.pdbx_seq_one_letter_code
_entity_poly.pdbx_strand_id
1 'polypeptide(L)'
;FVVVSLWLLAGWRGWFIFGFSSAVPVLLFLLLFQWQSDGLFYYFTMEMARSHGFNIFGLGHFITGDTLFSVPVFMGLACVFCFRHTQKGKDFWGVFILFCGFTAISLVSRAYPGGHLNVLMPFYMCIAMYSAIAFPVILKANVGDAKMWVPEAGCKVMPGLLITANLIWAMYPVSAQIPDEANRRAGDRLVEKIRKTPGRVCVGSHGYLAYMAGKDFCAHNTQLTDLLWSAPEGMTEAFMEGLNKRVFNGYYAVIVLDNKAELLDWQLGYKDIPYRVEKLDDYKAFRQVVSGGNPALWLVFQGSQGDAGNTEK
;
A
#
# COMPACT_ATOMS: atom_id res chain seq x y z
N PHE A 1 -0.64 5.71 -21.21
CA PHE A 1 -0.22 7.13 -21.19
C PHE A 1 1.28 7.30 -21.47
N VAL A 2 2.20 6.61 -20.76
CA VAL A 2 3.66 6.73 -20.97
C VAL A 2 4.08 6.57 -22.43
N VAL A 3 3.61 5.51 -23.09
CA VAL A 3 3.86 5.24 -24.51
C VAL A 3 3.44 6.41 -25.41
N VAL A 4 2.24 6.96 -25.20
CA VAL A 4 1.72 8.10 -25.99
C VAL A 4 2.54 9.35 -25.72
N SER A 5 2.89 9.61 -24.46
CA SER A 5 3.75 10.73 -24.07
C SER A 5 5.12 10.66 -24.74
N LEU A 6 5.75 9.48 -24.76
CA LEU A 6 7.05 9.28 -25.40
C LEU A 6 6.98 9.42 -26.92
N TRP A 7 5.90 8.96 -27.55
CA TRP A 7 5.70 9.18 -28.98
C TRP A 7 5.61 10.67 -29.32
N LEU A 8 4.91 11.45 -28.49
CA LEU A 8 4.79 12.89 -28.68
C LEU A 8 6.11 13.64 -28.44
N LEU A 9 6.87 13.24 -27.41
CA LEU A 9 8.11 13.92 -26.99
C LEU A 9 9.37 13.49 -27.75
N ALA A 10 9.48 12.20 -28.09
CA ALA A 10 10.68 11.59 -28.68
C ALA A 10 10.45 11.04 -30.10
N GLY A 11 9.25 11.22 -30.64
CA GLY A 11 8.85 10.71 -31.95
C GLY A 11 8.71 9.18 -31.98
N TRP A 12 8.46 8.64 -33.18
CA TRP A 12 8.20 7.22 -33.37
C TRP A 12 9.40 6.34 -32.98
N ARG A 13 10.63 6.81 -33.23
CA ARG A 13 11.86 6.05 -32.92
C ARG A 13 12.04 5.89 -31.41
N GLY A 14 11.91 6.98 -30.65
CA GLY A 14 12.01 6.94 -29.20
C GLY A 14 10.92 6.07 -28.58
N TRP A 15 9.69 6.20 -29.07
CA TRP A 15 8.59 5.32 -28.70
C TRP A 15 8.88 3.84 -28.99
N PHE A 16 9.39 3.51 -30.18
CA PHE A 16 9.67 2.13 -30.56
C PHE A 16 10.80 1.52 -29.73
N ILE A 17 11.91 2.25 -29.56
CA ILE A 17 13.05 1.80 -28.75
C ILE A 17 12.60 1.59 -27.31
N PHE A 18 11.95 2.57 -26.68
CA PHE A 18 11.48 2.43 -25.30
C PHE A 18 10.41 1.35 -25.18
N GLY A 19 9.39 1.39 -26.05
CA GLY A 19 8.28 0.45 -26.05
C GLY A 19 8.76 -0.98 -26.19
N PHE A 20 9.64 -1.28 -27.15
CA PHE A 20 10.17 -2.61 -27.35
C PHE A 20 11.10 -3.04 -26.21
N SER A 21 12.05 -2.18 -25.79
CA SER A 21 12.97 -2.50 -24.70
C SER A 21 12.30 -2.66 -23.34
N SER A 22 11.13 -2.04 -23.12
CA SER A 22 10.36 -2.18 -21.88
C SER A 22 9.34 -3.32 -21.96
N ALA A 23 8.61 -3.43 -23.08
CA ALA A 23 7.53 -4.40 -23.21
C ALA A 23 8.05 -5.84 -23.29
N VAL A 24 9.19 -6.08 -23.94
CA VAL A 24 9.73 -7.44 -24.06
C VAL A 24 10.09 -8.03 -22.69
N PRO A 25 10.90 -7.38 -21.83
CA PRO A 25 11.19 -7.90 -20.49
C PRO A 25 9.94 -8.02 -19.62
N VAL A 26 9.03 -7.04 -19.68
CA VAL A 26 7.78 -7.10 -18.91
C VAL A 26 6.92 -8.27 -19.36
N LEU A 27 6.69 -8.45 -20.66
CA LEU A 27 5.90 -9.57 -21.18
C LEU A 27 6.54 -10.93 -20.85
N LEU A 28 7.87 -11.05 -20.99
CA LEU A 28 8.58 -12.26 -20.61
C LEU A 28 8.41 -12.56 -19.12
N PHE A 29 8.49 -11.54 -18.26
CA PHE A 29 8.26 -11.68 -16.82
C PHE A 29 6.81 -12.09 -16.53
N LEU A 30 5.82 -11.43 -17.14
CA LEU A 30 4.41 -11.76 -16.96
C LEU A 30 4.10 -13.19 -17.42
N LEU A 31 4.63 -13.63 -18.56
CA LEU A 31 4.44 -14.98 -19.07
C LEU A 31 5.14 -16.02 -18.19
N LEU A 32 6.35 -15.73 -17.72
CA LEU A 32 7.10 -16.61 -16.82
C LEU A 32 6.34 -16.81 -15.51
N PHE A 33 5.87 -15.73 -14.88
CA PHE A 33 5.12 -15.81 -13.64
C PHE A 33 3.76 -16.49 -13.85
N GLN A 34 3.06 -16.15 -14.93
CA GLN A 34 1.80 -16.81 -15.26
C GLN A 34 1.99 -18.33 -15.43
N TRP A 35 3.04 -18.76 -16.13
CA TRP A 35 3.36 -20.17 -16.32
C TRP A 35 3.79 -20.86 -15.01
N GLN A 36 4.69 -20.25 -14.23
CA GLN A 36 5.17 -20.85 -12.97
C GLN A 36 4.09 -20.89 -11.87
N SER A 37 3.09 -20.05 -11.97
CA SER A 37 2.01 -19.93 -10.99
C SER A 37 0.75 -20.75 -11.35
N ASP A 38 0.78 -21.52 -12.43
CA ASP A 38 -0.40 -22.24 -12.97
C ASP A 38 -1.63 -21.32 -13.14
N GLY A 39 -1.38 -20.07 -13.51
CA GLY A 39 -2.41 -19.06 -13.74
C GLY A 39 -2.78 -18.18 -12.53
N LEU A 40 -2.27 -18.47 -11.34
CA LEU A 40 -2.58 -17.70 -10.13
C LEU A 40 -2.09 -16.25 -10.21
N PHE A 41 -1.02 -15.98 -10.97
CA PHE A 41 -0.50 -14.62 -11.13
C PHE A 41 -1.56 -13.69 -11.74
N TYR A 42 -2.18 -14.07 -12.86
CA TYR A 42 -3.25 -13.28 -13.49
C TYR A 42 -4.45 -13.12 -12.58
N TYR A 43 -4.84 -14.17 -11.85
CA TYR A 43 -5.94 -14.12 -10.89
C TYR A 43 -5.68 -13.03 -9.83
N PHE A 44 -4.55 -13.10 -9.12
CA PHE A 44 -4.24 -12.16 -8.03
C PHE A 44 -3.91 -10.74 -8.50
N THR A 45 -3.37 -10.55 -9.70
CA THR A 45 -2.95 -9.23 -10.18
C THR A 45 -4.02 -8.50 -11.00
N MET A 46 -4.88 -9.24 -11.70
CA MET A 46 -5.83 -8.66 -12.67
C MET A 46 -7.28 -8.97 -12.29
N GLU A 47 -7.62 -10.24 -12.03
CA GLU A 47 -9.02 -10.62 -11.80
C GLU A 47 -9.52 -10.17 -10.44
N MET A 48 -8.77 -10.49 -9.39
CA MET A 48 -9.02 -10.01 -8.04
C MET A 48 -9.00 -8.48 -8.03
N ALA A 49 -8.04 -7.85 -8.70
CA ALA A 49 -8.01 -6.41 -8.83
C ALA A 49 -9.33 -5.84 -9.41
N ARG A 50 -9.92 -6.52 -10.41
CA ARG A 50 -11.14 -6.09 -11.11
C ARG A 50 -12.42 -6.22 -10.29
N SER A 51 -12.47 -7.13 -9.32
CA SER A 51 -13.71 -7.45 -8.58
C SER A 51 -13.99 -6.52 -7.41
N HIS A 52 -12.98 -5.83 -6.86
CA HIS A 52 -13.26 -4.81 -5.86
C HIS A 52 -13.86 -3.55 -6.51
N GLY A 53 -14.89 -3.01 -5.87
CA GLY A 53 -15.51 -1.75 -6.28
C GLY A 53 -14.65 -0.52 -5.99
N PHE A 54 -15.13 0.65 -6.40
CA PHE A 54 -14.51 1.94 -6.07
C PHE A 54 -15.06 2.51 -4.77
N ASN A 55 -14.19 3.04 -3.93
CA ASN A 55 -14.56 3.81 -2.75
C ASN A 55 -14.47 5.32 -3.05
N ILE A 56 -15.62 5.99 -3.13
CA ILE A 56 -15.73 7.43 -3.37
C ILE A 56 -14.99 8.25 -2.29
N PHE A 57 -14.94 7.78 -1.05
CA PHE A 57 -14.20 8.46 0.02
C PHE A 57 -12.69 8.53 -0.28
N GLY A 58 -12.14 7.50 -0.94
CA GLY A 58 -10.74 7.49 -1.38
C GLY A 58 -10.43 8.59 -2.40
N LEU A 59 -11.38 8.90 -3.30
CA LEU A 59 -11.24 10.01 -4.25
C LEU A 59 -11.21 11.37 -3.54
N GLY A 60 -12.12 11.57 -2.57
CA GLY A 60 -12.16 12.80 -1.78
C GLY A 60 -10.88 13.02 -0.98
N HIS A 61 -10.37 11.97 -0.34
CA HIS A 61 -9.10 12.00 0.38
C HIS A 61 -7.91 12.26 -0.54
N PHE A 62 -7.90 11.68 -1.75
CA PHE A 62 -6.83 11.95 -2.71
C PHE A 62 -6.76 13.45 -3.07
N ILE A 63 -7.89 14.05 -3.42
CA ILE A 63 -7.93 15.45 -3.87
C ILE A 63 -7.60 16.41 -2.72
N THR A 64 -8.20 16.20 -1.55
CA THR A 64 -8.06 17.15 -0.43
C THR A 64 -6.81 16.85 0.38
N GLY A 65 -6.73 15.65 0.97
CA GLY A 65 -5.64 15.25 1.86
C GLY A 65 -4.33 15.00 1.10
N ASP A 66 -4.34 14.06 0.15
CA ASP A 66 -3.10 13.52 -0.41
C ASP A 66 -2.46 14.45 -1.46
N THR A 67 -3.16 15.46 -1.97
CA THR A 67 -2.64 16.36 -3.02
C THR A 67 -2.72 17.83 -2.64
N LEU A 68 -3.92 18.44 -2.64
CA LEU A 68 -4.10 19.89 -2.51
C LEU A 68 -3.52 20.44 -1.21
N PHE A 69 -3.72 19.75 -0.08
CA PHE A 69 -3.24 20.23 1.22
C PHE A 69 -1.87 19.69 1.64
N SER A 70 -1.44 18.54 1.10
CA SER A 70 -0.12 17.98 1.44
C SER A 70 1.03 18.62 0.66
N VAL A 71 0.85 18.87 -0.64
CA VAL A 71 1.93 19.31 -1.54
C VAL A 71 1.51 20.46 -2.49
N PRO A 72 0.86 21.54 -1.99
CA PRO A 72 0.36 22.63 -2.84
C PRO A 72 1.46 23.32 -3.65
N VAL A 73 2.65 23.47 -3.08
CA VAL A 73 3.78 24.15 -3.73
C VAL A 73 4.28 23.35 -4.93
N PHE A 74 4.50 22.04 -4.77
CA PHE A 74 4.92 21.17 -5.87
C PHE A 74 3.83 21.09 -6.96
N MET A 75 2.55 21.06 -6.58
CA MET A 75 1.47 21.10 -7.56
C MET A 75 1.50 22.41 -8.37
N GLY A 76 1.65 23.56 -7.71
CA GLY A 76 1.75 24.86 -8.39
C GLY A 76 2.92 24.93 -9.36
N LEU A 77 4.09 24.45 -8.95
CA LEU A 77 5.29 24.41 -9.81
C LEU A 77 5.13 23.42 -10.97
N ALA A 78 4.51 22.26 -10.75
CA ALA A 78 4.19 21.32 -11.81
C ALA A 78 3.21 21.91 -12.84
N CYS A 79 2.22 22.69 -12.40
CA CYS A 79 1.36 23.46 -13.30
C CYS A 79 2.17 24.48 -14.13
N VAL A 80 3.06 25.25 -13.48
CA VAL A 80 3.94 26.20 -14.19
C VAL A 80 4.79 25.48 -15.24
N PHE A 81 5.33 24.30 -14.93
CA PHE A 81 6.05 23.48 -15.90
C PHE A 81 5.19 23.16 -17.13
N CYS A 82 4.00 22.59 -16.91
CA CYS A 82 3.06 22.23 -17.97
C CYS A 82 2.64 23.44 -18.83
N PHE A 83 2.49 24.64 -18.24
CA PHE A 83 2.04 25.82 -18.98
C PHE A 83 3.17 26.60 -19.67
N ARG A 84 4.39 26.60 -19.11
CA ARG A 84 5.48 27.45 -19.62
C ARG A 84 6.55 26.71 -20.40
N HIS A 85 6.89 25.48 -19.99
CA HIS A 85 8.01 24.79 -20.61
C HIS A 85 7.64 24.20 -21.97
N THR A 86 6.41 23.73 -22.09
CA THR A 86 5.91 23.17 -23.33
C THR A 86 5.09 24.20 -24.09
N GLN A 87 5.77 25.00 -24.92
CA GLN A 87 5.08 25.84 -25.88
C GLN A 87 4.27 24.97 -26.86
N LYS A 88 3.15 25.53 -27.37
CA LYS A 88 2.09 24.86 -28.13
C LYS A 88 2.60 23.76 -29.07
N GLY A 89 2.02 22.55 -28.99
CA GLY A 89 2.34 21.47 -29.92
C GLY A 89 2.33 20.10 -29.25
N LYS A 90 3.11 19.18 -29.82
CA LYS A 90 3.17 17.78 -29.37
C LYS A 90 3.78 17.65 -27.98
N ASP A 91 4.79 18.45 -27.65
CA ASP A 91 5.49 18.37 -26.36
C ASP A 91 4.56 18.67 -25.18
N PHE A 92 3.69 19.68 -25.32
CA PHE A 92 2.66 20.01 -24.33
C PHE A 92 1.76 18.82 -24.06
N TRP A 93 1.22 18.22 -25.12
CA TRP A 93 0.35 17.06 -24.98
C TRP A 93 1.10 15.85 -24.40
N GLY A 94 2.37 15.66 -24.74
CA GLY A 94 3.19 14.58 -24.19
C GLY A 94 3.35 14.70 -22.68
N VAL A 95 3.76 15.87 -22.20
CA VAL A 95 3.91 16.19 -20.76
C VAL A 95 2.58 16.14 -20.03
N PHE A 96 1.52 16.70 -20.62
CA PHE A 96 0.19 16.73 -20.02
C PHE A 96 -0.40 15.33 -19.87
N ILE A 97 -0.33 14.50 -20.91
CA ILE A 97 -0.79 13.09 -20.85
C ILE A 97 0.00 12.30 -19.80
N LEU A 98 1.29 12.59 -19.65
CA LEU A 98 2.13 11.91 -18.65
C LEU A 98 1.68 12.26 -17.22
N PHE A 99 1.46 13.55 -16.97
CA PHE A 99 0.92 14.05 -15.69
C PHE A 99 -0.45 13.47 -15.38
N CYS A 100 -1.39 13.54 -16.33
CA CYS A 100 -2.73 12.99 -16.15
C CYS A 100 -2.69 11.48 -15.92
N GLY A 101 -1.77 10.76 -16.58
CA GLY A 101 -1.61 9.32 -16.39
C GLY A 101 -1.10 8.94 -15.00
N PHE A 102 -0.06 9.60 -14.50
CA PHE A 102 0.45 9.37 -13.13
C PHE A 102 -0.55 9.81 -12.05
N THR A 103 -1.30 10.88 -12.31
CA THR A 103 -2.39 11.31 -11.43
C THR A 103 -3.52 10.27 -11.42
N ALA A 104 -3.97 9.84 -12.60
CA ALA A 104 -5.07 8.88 -12.73
C ALA A 104 -4.74 7.52 -12.11
N ILE A 105 -3.53 6.97 -12.34
CA ILE A 105 -3.15 5.68 -11.75
C ILE A 105 -3.09 5.77 -10.21
N SER A 106 -2.58 6.87 -9.66
CA SER A 106 -2.51 7.06 -8.21
C SER A 106 -3.91 7.29 -7.61
N LEU A 107 -4.75 8.07 -8.29
CA LEU A 107 -6.15 8.33 -7.90
C LEU A 107 -6.98 7.05 -7.88
N VAL A 108 -6.94 6.27 -8.97
CA VAL A 108 -7.65 4.98 -9.11
C VAL A 108 -7.17 4.00 -8.05
N SER A 109 -5.86 3.88 -7.86
CA SER A 109 -5.28 2.98 -6.85
C SER A 109 -5.62 3.41 -5.43
N ARG A 110 -5.78 4.72 -5.17
CA ARG A 110 -6.19 5.25 -3.86
C ARG A 110 -7.69 5.09 -3.60
N ALA A 111 -8.50 5.15 -4.64
CA ALA A 111 -9.95 4.88 -4.58
C ALA A 111 -10.26 3.39 -4.37
N TYR A 112 -9.28 2.53 -4.56
CA TYR A 112 -9.40 1.09 -4.36
C TYR A 112 -9.47 0.73 -2.87
N PRO A 113 -10.40 -0.14 -2.43
CA PRO A 113 -10.40 -0.70 -1.08
C PRO A 113 -9.06 -1.38 -0.77
N GLY A 114 -8.42 -1.03 0.34
CA GLY A 114 -7.06 -1.50 0.67
C GLY A 114 -5.93 -0.67 0.03
N GLY A 115 -6.24 0.35 -0.78
CA GLY A 115 -5.24 1.30 -1.28
C GLY A 115 -4.67 2.15 -0.15
N HIS A 116 -3.36 2.07 0.09
CA HIS A 116 -2.62 2.84 1.10
C HIS A 116 -1.76 3.95 0.48
N LEU A 117 -1.04 4.72 1.30
CA LEU A 117 -0.27 5.91 0.87
C LEU A 117 0.82 5.60 -0.17
N ASN A 118 1.33 4.36 -0.22
CA ASN A 118 2.34 3.95 -1.20
C ASN A 118 1.82 4.04 -2.65
N VAL A 119 0.51 3.95 -2.88
CA VAL A 119 -0.07 4.07 -4.23
C VAL A 119 0.04 5.50 -4.80
N LEU A 120 0.39 6.48 -3.96
CA LEU A 120 0.58 7.87 -4.35
C LEU A 120 1.97 8.13 -4.95
N MET A 121 2.94 7.23 -4.74
CA MET A 121 4.33 7.42 -5.18
C MET A 121 4.47 7.85 -6.65
N PRO A 122 3.73 7.28 -7.63
CA PRO A 122 3.87 7.69 -9.03
C PRO A 122 3.48 9.15 -9.26
N PHE A 123 2.39 9.60 -8.63
CA PHE A 123 1.96 11.01 -8.68
C PHE A 123 3.00 11.93 -8.00
N TYR A 124 3.46 11.59 -6.80
CA TYR A 124 4.47 12.37 -6.07
C TYR A 124 5.79 12.48 -6.83
N MET A 125 6.24 11.39 -7.46
CA MET A 125 7.41 11.38 -8.34
C MET A 125 7.22 12.35 -9.52
N CYS A 126 6.07 12.30 -10.18
CA CYS A 126 5.77 13.17 -11.32
C CYS A 126 5.82 14.66 -10.93
N ILE A 127 5.13 15.07 -9.86
CA ILE A 127 5.10 16.48 -9.45
C ILE A 127 6.46 16.96 -8.94
N ALA A 128 7.24 16.10 -8.27
CA ALA A 128 8.58 16.44 -7.81
C ALA A 128 9.53 16.71 -9.00
N MET A 129 9.51 15.83 -10.00
CA MET A 129 10.29 16.00 -11.23
C MET A 129 9.88 17.27 -11.99
N TYR A 130 8.58 17.49 -12.17
CA TYR A 130 8.09 18.66 -12.91
C TYR A 130 8.44 19.96 -12.17
N SER A 131 8.32 19.96 -10.84
CA SER A 131 8.70 21.10 -10.01
C SER A 131 10.18 21.43 -10.11
N ALA A 132 11.05 20.40 -10.07
CA ALA A 132 12.49 20.58 -10.20
C ALA A 132 12.88 21.20 -11.55
N ILE A 133 12.16 20.85 -12.63
CA ILE A 133 12.41 21.41 -13.96
C ILE A 133 11.79 22.81 -14.11
N ALA A 134 10.61 23.06 -13.56
CA ALA A 134 9.98 24.39 -13.56
C ALA A 134 10.79 25.43 -12.78
N PHE A 135 11.46 25.02 -11.71
CA PHE A 135 12.13 25.94 -10.80
C PHE A 135 13.17 26.85 -11.51
N PRO A 136 14.15 26.33 -12.29
CA PRO A 136 15.05 27.16 -13.07
C PRO A 136 14.35 28.02 -14.14
N VAL A 137 13.24 27.55 -14.71
CA VAL A 137 12.46 28.31 -15.71
C VAL A 137 11.85 29.55 -15.06
N ILE A 138 11.34 29.43 -13.84
CA ILE A 138 10.80 30.57 -13.07
C ILE A 138 11.92 31.55 -12.73
N LEU A 139 13.09 31.07 -12.30
CA LEU A 139 14.22 31.94 -11.94
C LEU A 139 14.76 32.76 -13.13
N LYS A 140 14.70 32.19 -14.33
CA LYS A 140 15.16 32.83 -15.58
C LYS A 140 14.10 33.69 -16.27
N ALA A 141 12.84 33.60 -15.86
CA ALA A 141 11.79 34.40 -16.47
C ALA A 141 11.99 35.88 -16.14
N ASN A 142 12.12 36.73 -17.17
CA ASN A 142 12.14 38.18 -16.99
C ASN A 142 10.78 38.62 -16.45
N VAL A 143 10.77 39.13 -15.21
CA VAL A 143 9.53 39.56 -14.55
C VAL A 143 8.94 40.80 -15.22
N GLY A 144 9.75 41.55 -15.99
CA GLY A 144 9.34 42.77 -16.69
C GLY A 144 8.22 42.61 -17.74
N ASP A 145 8.00 41.41 -18.29
CA ASP A 145 6.92 41.18 -19.27
C ASP A 145 5.57 40.85 -18.61
N ALA A 146 5.59 40.50 -17.33
CA ALA A 146 4.37 40.24 -16.58
C ALA A 146 3.97 41.52 -15.84
N LYS A 147 2.75 42.03 -16.08
CA LYS A 147 2.10 43.07 -15.24
C LYS A 147 1.75 42.52 -13.84
N MET A 148 2.70 41.86 -13.18
CA MET A 148 2.54 41.39 -11.81
C MET A 148 3.07 42.45 -10.86
N TRP A 149 2.21 42.84 -9.94
CA TRP A 149 2.49 43.62 -8.73
C TRP A 149 3.56 43.07 -7.78
N VAL A 150 4.10 41.88 -8.05
CA VAL A 150 5.13 41.25 -7.19
C VAL A 150 6.51 41.72 -7.66
N PRO A 151 7.35 42.30 -6.77
CA PRO A 151 8.71 42.68 -7.12
C PRO A 151 9.49 41.50 -7.72
N GLU A 152 10.35 41.76 -8.71
CA GLU A 152 11.15 40.72 -9.38
C GLU A 152 11.93 39.83 -8.41
N ALA A 153 12.49 40.45 -7.36
CA ALA A 153 13.18 39.74 -6.28
C ALA A 153 12.25 38.74 -5.56
N GLY A 154 10.98 39.09 -5.36
CA GLY A 154 9.96 38.20 -4.79
C GLY A 154 9.70 36.99 -5.67
N CYS A 155 9.59 37.15 -6.99
CA CYS A 155 9.38 36.04 -7.92
C CYS A 155 10.55 35.03 -7.94
N LYS A 156 11.78 35.49 -7.66
CA LYS A 156 12.98 34.62 -7.64
C LYS A 156 13.19 33.94 -6.29
N VAL A 157 12.92 34.61 -5.18
CA VAL A 157 13.16 34.07 -3.83
C VAL A 157 11.99 33.23 -3.32
N MET A 158 10.75 33.64 -3.62
CA MET A 158 9.55 33.02 -3.05
C MET A 158 9.41 31.53 -3.38
N PRO A 159 9.63 31.05 -4.61
CA PRO A 159 9.52 29.62 -4.89
C PRO A 159 10.50 28.78 -4.06
N GLY A 160 11.72 29.28 -3.83
CA GLY A 160 12.72 28.59 -3.01
C GLY A 160 12.31 28.52 -1.54
N LEU A 161 11.77 29.63 -1.01
CA LEU A 161 11.22 29.65 0.35
C LEU A 161 10.01 28.71 0.50
N LEU A 162 9.10 28.71 -0.47
CA LEU A 162 7.92 27.84 -0.45
C LEU A 162 8.28 26.36 -0.55
N ILE A 163 9.23 25.98 -1.42
CA ILE A 163 9.73 24.59 -1.48
C ILE A 163 10.37 24.23 -0.14
N THR A 164 11.22 25.10 0.41
CA THR A 164 11.89 24.86 1.70
C THR A 164 10.87 24.70 2.82
N ALA A 165 9.86 25.57 2.90
CA ALA A 165 8.78 25.47 3.88
C ALA A 165 7.97 24.19 3.72
N ASN A 166 7.66 23.77 2.48
CA ASN A 166 6.94 22.51 2.24
C ASN A 166 7.79 21.28 2.57
N LEU A 167 9.11 21.32 2.33
CA LEU A 167 10.02 20.26 2.76
C LEU A 167 10.10 20.18 4.28
N ILE A 168 10.24 21.31 4.98
CA ILE A 168 10.21 21.37 6.46
C ILE A 168 8.88 20.82 6.99
N TRP A 169 7.76 21.20 6.38
CA TRP A 169 6.43 20.67 6.73
C TRP A 169 6.34 19.16 6.53
N ALA A 170 6.96 18.64 5.47
CA ALA A 170 7.00 17.21 5.16
C ALA A 170 8.08 16.44 5.95
N MET A 171 8.92 17.11 6.73
CA MET A 171 9.91 16.42 7.57
C MET A 171 9.19 15.59 8.62
N TYR A 172 9.49 14.31 8.65
CA TYR A 172 9.06 13.40 9.70
C TYR A 172 10.28 12.90 10.47
N PRO A 173 10.11 12.56 11.77
CA PRO A 173 11.20 12.00 12.56
C PRO A 173 11.56 10.61 12.04
N VAL A 174 12.62 10.51 11.22
CA VAL A 174 13.14 9.22 10.71
C VAL A 174 13.50 8.29 11.86
N SER A 175 14.00 8.82 12.98
CA SER A 175 14.30 8.04 14.18
C SER A 175 13.06 7.36 14.78
N ALA A 176 11.87 7.96 14.64
CA ALA A 176 10.62 7.33 15.06
C ALA A 176 10.20 6.18 14.14
N GLN A 177 10.81 6.06 12.96
CA GLN A 177 10.62 4.96 12.03
C GLN A 177 11.62 3.81 12.24
N ILE A 178 12.50 3.93 13.24
CA ILE A 178 13.47 2.89 13.57
C ILE A 178 13.05 2.32 14.93
N PRO A 179 12.81 1.00 15.05
CA PRO A 179 12.50 0.40 16.34
C PRO A 179 13.59 0.72 17.37
N ASP A 180 13.19 1.25 18.53
CA ASP A 180 14.10 1.40 19.65
C ASP A 180 14.42 0.05 20.31
N GLU A 181 15.30 0.07 21.30
CA GLU A 181 15.72 -1.16 21.98
C GLU A 181 14.57 -1.85 22.72
N ALA A 182 13.63 -1.09 23.29
CA ALA A 182 12.50 -1.65 24.02
C ALA A 182 11.52 -2.36 23.06
N ASN A 183 11.27 -1.76 21.90
CA ASN A 183 10.48 -2.33 20.82
C ASN A 183 11.12 -3.62 20.30
N ARG A 184 12.42 -3.59 20.00
CA ARG A 184 13.17 -4.76 19.54
C ARG A 184 13.10 -5.90 20.56
N ARG A 185 13.38 -5.62 21.84
CA ARG A 185 13.29 -6.63 22.92
C ARG A 185 11.86 -7.19 23.05
N ALA A 186 10.83 -6.37 22.86
CA ALA A 186 9.45 -6.85 22.89
C ALA A 186 9.13 -7.77 21.69
N GLY A 187 9.61 -7.41 20.50
CA GLY A 187 9.54 -8.26 19.30
C GLY A 187 10.25 -9.60 19.50
N ASP A 188 11.48 -9.58 20.02
CA ASP A 188 12.26 -10.80 20.29
C ASP A 188 11.55 -11.73 21.28
N ARG A 189 10.95 -11.18 22.35
CA ARG A 189 10.13 -11.96 23.29
C ARG A 189 8.90 -12.56 22.61
N LEU A 190 8.24 -11.81 21.72
CA LEU A 190 7.04 -12.30 21.04
C LEU A 190 7.39 -13.46 20.09
N VAL A 191 8.46 -13.31 19.31
CA VAL A 191 8.99 -14.36 18.44
C VAL A 191 9.36 -15.59 19.26
N GLU A 192 10.01 -15.42 20.42
CA GLU A 192 10.35 -16.53 21.30
C GLU A 192 9.12 -17.22 21.90
N LYS A 193 8.08 -16.46 22.26
CA LYS A 193 6.79 -17.02 22.69
C LYS A 193 6.16 -17.87 21.58
N ILE A 194 6.13 -17.37 20.34
CA ILE A 194 5.62 -18.10 19.17
C ILE A 194 6.43 -19.38 18.94
N ARG A 195 7.77 -19.28 19.02
CA ARG A 195 8.69 -20.41 18.83
C ARG A 195 8.43 -21.53 19.84
N LYS A 196 8.32 -21.17 21.12
CA LYS A 196 8.08 -22.11 22.24
C LYS A 196 6.68 -22.71 22.27
N THR A 197 5.72 -22.13 21.56
CA THR A 197 4.34 -22.63 21.53
C THR A 197 4.29 -23.97 20.80
N PRO A 198 3.83 -25.07 21.41
CA PRO A 198 3.70 -26.35 20.73
C PRO A 198 2.61 -26.28 19.65
N GLY A 199 2.82 -27.02 18.56
CA GLY A 199 1.90 -27.05 17.43
C GLY A 199 2.05 -25.87 16.44
N ARG A 200 1.02 -25.69 15.61
CA ARG A 200 0.96 -24.65 14.58
C ARG A 200 0.46 -23.34 15.18
N VAL A 201 1.09 -22.23 14.80
CA VAL A 201 0.70 -20.87 15.21
C VAL A 201 0.38 -20.08 13.95
N CYS A 202 -0.83 -19.53 13.85
CA CYS A 202 -1.19 -18.59 12.79
C CYS A 202 -1.04 -17.16 13.30
N VAL A 203 -0.30 -16.33 12.57
CA VAL A 203 -0.16 -14.89 12.85
C VAL A 203 -0.73 -14.14 11.65
N GLY A 204 -1.99 -13.72 11.73
CA GLY A 204 -2.80 -13.30 10.58
C GLY A 204 -2.23 -12.10 9.82
N SER A 205 -2.08 -10.97 10.50
CA SER A 205 -1.57 -9.72 9.88
C SER A 205 -0.04 -9.65 9.81
N HIS A 206 0.68 -10.61 10.43
CA HIS A 206 2.13 -10.50 10.64
C HIS A 206 2.86 -11.84 10.47
N GLY A 207 2.59 -12.54 9.35
CA GLY A 207 3.16 -13.86 9.07
C GLY A 207 4.70 -13.94 9.18
N TYR A 208 5.42 -12.85 8.99
CA TYR A 208 6.88 -12.80 9.18
C TYR A 208 7.32 -13.13 10.62
N LEU A 209 6.49 -12.84 11.64
CA LEU A 209 6.78 -13.19 13.03
C LEU A 209 6.78 -14.71 13.23
N ALA A 210 5.84 -15.42 12.57
CA ALA A 210 5.80 -16.88 12.56
C ALA A 210 7.05 -17.46 11.87
N TYR A 211 7.42 -16.88 10.72
CA TYR A 211 8.63 -17.27 10.00
C TYR A 211 9.91 -17.10 10.83
N MET A 212 10.11 -15.95 11.49
CA MET A 212 11.25 -15.72 12.39
C MET A 212 11.27 -16.66 13.61
N ALA A 213 10.09 -17.15 14.02
CA ALA A 213 9.95 -18.14 15.08
C ALA A 213 10.21 -19.58 14.59
N GLY A 214 10.46 -19.80 13.29
CA GLY A 214 10.63 -21.13 12.70
C GLY A 214 9.33 -21.90 12.55
N LYS A 215 8.19 -21.20 12.43
CA LYS A 215 6.86 -21.76 12.20
C LYS A 215 6.45 -21.58 10.73
N ASP A 216 5.52 -22.42 10.27
CA ASP A 216 4.89 -22.28 8.96
C ASP A 216 4.08 -20.98 8.85
N PHE A 217 3.87 -20.50 7.62
CA PHE A 217 2.95 -19.42 7.34
C PHE A 217 1.48 -19.88 7.41
N CYS A 218 0.60 -18.94 7.78
CA CYS A 218 -0.82 -19.01 7.45
C CYS A 218 -1.17 -17.91 6.45
N ALA A 219 -2.39 -17.93 5.91
CA ALA A 219 -2.86 -16.88 5.00
C ALA A 219 -2.87 -15.52 5.70
N HIS A 220 -2.38 -14.49 5.01
CA HIS A 220 -2.39 -13.13 5.55
C HIS A 220 -3.84 -12.61 5.62
N ASN A 221 -4.19 -11.83 6.66
CA ASN A 221 -5.57 -11.34 6.82
C ASN A 221 -6.10 -10.63 5.56
N THR A 222 -5.30 -9.74 4.96
CA THR A 222 -5.66 -9.06 3.70
C THR A 222 -5.90 -10.00 2.52
N GLN A 223 -5.08 -11.06 2.37
CA GLN A 223 -5.27 -12.03 1.30
C GLN A 223 -6.58 -12.81 1.48
N LEU A 224 -6.91 -13.09 2.74
CA LEU A 224 -8.15 -13.75 3.09
C LEU A 224 -9.35 -12.84 2.80
N THR A 225 -9.32 -11.55 3.19
CA THR A 225 -10.38 -10.60 2.85
C THR A 225 -10.54 -10.42 1.35
N ASP A 226 -9.43 -10.39 0.61
CA ASP A 226 -9.47 -10.25 -0.84
C ASP A 226 -10.18 -11.47 -1.46
N LEU A 227 -9.83 -12.69 -1.05
CA LEU A 227 -10.53 -13.90 -1.49
C LEU A 227 -12.02 -13.87 -1.15
N LEU A 228 -12.39 -13.47 0.08
CA LEU A 228 -13.81 -13.47 0.48
C LEU A 228 -14.65 -12.47 -0.30
N TRP A 229 -14.06 -11.37 -0.79
CA TRP A 229 -14.79 -10.33 -1.52
C TRP A 229 -14.74 -10.51 -3.04
N SER A 230 -13.75 -11.25 -3.54
CA SER A 230 -13.39 -11.28 -4.96
C SER A 230 -13.33 -12.68 -5.57
N ALA A 231 -13.49 -13.75 -4.78
CA ALA A 231 -13.42 -15.10 -5.33
C ALA A 231 -14.63 -15.42 -6.22
N PRO A 232 -14.44 -16.29 -7.23
CA PRO A 232 -15.54 -16.84 -8.01
C PRO A 232 -16.59 -17.52 -7.14
N GLU A 233 -17.83 -17.56 -7.63
CA GLU A 233 -18.93 -18.28 -6.99
C GLU A 233 -18.53 -19.74 -6.70
N GLY A 234 -18.84 -20.26 -5.51
CA GLY A 234 -18.42 -21.60 -5.06
C GLY A 234 -17.05 -21.64 -4.37
N MET A 235 -16.10 -20.77 -4.76
CA MET A 235 -14.75 -20.78 -4.17
C MET A 235 -14.76 -20.19 -2.76
N THR A 236 -15.55 -19.13 -2.53
CA THR A 236 -15.73 -18.55 -1.19
C THR A 236 -16.31 -19.56 -0.23
N GLU A 237 -17.35 -20.32 -0.61
CA GLU A 237 -17.92 -21.34 0.27
C GLU A 237 -16.92 -22.45 0.58
N ALA A 238 -16.23 -22.99 -0.42
CA ALA A 238 -15.23 -24.04 -0.23
C ALA A 238 -14.05 -23.56 0.63
N PHE A 239 -13.60 -22.32 0.43
CA PHE A 239 -12.56 -21.70 1.24
C PHE A 239 -13.03 -21.54 2.70
N MET A 240 -14.24 -21.02 2.91
CA MET A 240 -14.83 -20.84 4.23
C MET A 240 -15.07 -22.16 4.96
N GLU A 241 -15.50 -23.21 4.26
CA GLU A 241 -15.61 -24.56 4.81
C GLU A 241 -14.24 -25.06 5.28
N GLY A 242 -13.20 -24.90 4.45
CA GLY A 242 -11.83 -25.27 4.79
C GLY A 242 -11.26 -24.48 5.98
N LEU A 243 -11.50 -23.16 6.02
CA LEU A 243 -11.11 -22.27 7.11
C LEU A 243 -11.79 -22.70 8.40
N ASN A 244 -13.11 -22.85 8.38
CA ASN A 244 -13.91 -23.29 9.52
C ASN A 244 -13.41 -24.64 10.02
N LYS A 245 -13.25 -25.62 9.13
CA LYS A 245 -12.74 -26.94 9.48
C LYS A 245 -11.37 -26.86 10.17
N ARG A 246 -10.45 -26.01 9.71
CA ARG A 246 -9.14 -25.86 10.34
C ARG A 246 -9.21 -25.16 11.70
N VAL A 247 -9.95 -24.05 11.78
CA VAL A 247 -10.08 -23.28 13.02
C VAL A 247 -10.76 -24.12 14.09
N PHE A 248 -11.94 -24.69 13.79
CA PHE A 248 -12.75 -25.42 14.77
C PHE A 248 -12.17 -26.76 15.19
N ASN A 249 -11.38 -27.43 14.34
CA ASN A 249 -10.74 -28.71 14.70
C ASN A 249 -9.33 -28.54 15.30
N GLY A 250 -8.95 -27.32 15.71
CA GLY A 250 -7.68 -27.09 16.39
C GLY A 250 -6.45 -27.29 15.50
N TYR A 251 -6.57 -27.09 14.19
CA TYR A 251 -5.42 -27.13 13.29
C TYR A 251 -4.33 -26.13 13.72
N TYR A 252 -4.75 -24.98 14.22
CA TYR A 252 -3.88 -24.00 14.88
C TYR A 252 -4.01 -24.16 16.40
N ALA A 253 -2.88 -24.41 17.07
CA ALA A 253 -2.83 -24.39 18.53
C ALA A 253 -3.05 -22.97 19.06
N VAL A 254 -2.50 -21.98 18.32
CA VAL A 254 -2.64 -20.57 18.61
C VAL A 254 -2.95 -19.75 17.36
N ILE A 255 -3.82 -18.76 17.50
CA ILE A 255 -4.06 -17.70 16.51
C ILE A 255 -3.70 -16.36 17.14
N VAL A 256 -2.89 -15.56 16.47
CA VAL A 256 -2.44 -14.23 16.91
C VAL A 256 -3.03 -13.17 16.00
N LEU A 257 -3.73 -12.19 16.59
CA LEU A 257 -4.48 -11.15 15.88
C LEU A 257 -4.15 -9.76 16.47
N ASP A 258 -4.27 -8.71 15.66
CA ASP A 258 -4.07 -7.35 16.14
C ASP A 258 -5.27 -6.84 16.91
N ASN A 259 -6.46 -7.27 16.53
CA ASN A 259 -7.69 -6.83 17.14
C ASN A 259 -8.84 -7.81 16.86
N LYS A 260 -10.03 -7.47 17.38
CA LYS A 260 -11.22 -8.31 17.23
C LYS A 260 -11.84 -8.30 15.83
N ALA A 261 -11.65 -7.22 15.06
CA ALA A 261 -12.22 -7.13 13.72
C ALA A 261 -11.61 -8.15 12.77
N GLU A 262 -10.37 -8.59 12.98
CA GLU A 262 -9.75 -9.63 12.12
C GLU A 262 -10.52 -10.96 12.12
N LEU A 263 -11.16 -11.36 13.23
CA LEU A 263 -12.03 -12.54 13.17
C LEU A 263 -13.33 -12.29 12.41
N LEU A 264 -13.85 -11.06 12.47
CA LEU A 264 -15.04 -10.68 11.71
C LEU A 264 -14.74 -10.66 10.21
N ASP A 265 -13.53 -10.28 9.82
CA ASP A 265 -13.03 -10.41 8.45
C ASP A 265 -13.08 -11.88 7.99
N TRP A 266 -12.91 -12.82 8.92
CA TRP A 266 -13.00 -14.26 8.68
C TRP A 266 -14.44 -14.79 8.79
N GLN A 267 -15.43 -13.90 8.95
CA GLN A 267 -16.83 -14.25 9.23
C GLN A 267 -17.00 -15.15 10.48
N LEU A 268 -16.07 -15.04 11.44
CA LEU A 268 -16.06 -15.81 12.68
C LEU A 268 -16.37 -14.92 13.88
N GLY A 269 -17.27 -15.38 14.75
CA GLY A 269 -17.51 -14.76 16.04
C GLY A 269 -16.59 -15.33 17.12
N TYR A 270 -16.09 -14.46 18.00
CA TYR A 270 -15.28 -14.87 19.16
C TYR A 270 -15.94 -15.91 20.06
N LYS A 271 -17.28 -15.89 20.14
CA LYS A 271 -18.06 -16.81 20.97
C LYS A 271 -18.25 -18.17 20.30
N ASP A 272 -18.08 -18.22 18.99
CA ASP A 272 -18.41 -19.38 18.18
C ASP A 272 -17.19 -20.29 18.01
N ILE A 273 -15.98 -19.75 18.17
CA ILE A 273 -14.74 -20.52 18.02
C ILE A 273 -14.27 -21.16 19.34
N PRO A 274 -13.67 -22.37 19.28
CA PRO A 274 -13.17 -23.09 20.46
C PRO A 274 -11.81 -22.55 20.97
N TYR A 275 -11.66 -21.23 21.08
CA TYR A 275 -10.42 -20.58 21.52
C TYR A 275 -10.65 -19.69 22.72
N ARG A 276 -9.76 -19.77 23.70
CA ARG A 276 -9.68 -18.81 24.80
C ARG A 276 -8.85 -17.62 24.36
N VAL A 277 -9.40 -16.42 24.54
CA VAL A 277 -8.71 -15.17 24.19
C VAL A 277 -7.86 -14.68 25.36
N GLU A 278 -6.58 -14.49 25.12
CA GLU A 278 -5.64 -13.85 26.04
C GLU A 278 -5.15 -12.52 25.44
N LYS A 279 -4.97 -11.49 26.27
CA LYS A 279 -4.38 -10.23 25.83
C LYS A 279 -2.86 -10.30 25.88
N LEU A 280 -2.19 -9.70 24.90
CA LEU A 280 -0.74 -9.59 24.83
C LEU A 280 -0.24 -8.30 25.51
N ASP A 281 -0.64 -8.06 26.76
CA ASP A 281 -0.32 -6.82 27.47
C ASP A 281 1.20 -6.61 27.71
N ASP A 282 1.96 -7.69 27.85
CA ASP A 282 3.43 -7.66 28.07
C ASP A 282 4.24 -7.23 26.82
N TYR A 283 3.55 -7.03 25.69
CA TYR A 283 4.13 -6.72 24.39
C TYR A 283 3.77 -5.33 23.88
N LYS A 284 3.17 -4.46 24.71
CA LYS A 284 2.78 -3.08 24.34
C LYS A 284 3.92 -2.20 23.81
N ALA A 285 5.16 -2.51 24.15
CA ALA A 285 6.34 -1.82 23.63
C ALA A 285 6.65 -2.21 22.17
N PHE A 286 6.19 -3.37 21.71
CA PHE A 286 6.27 -3.75 20.32
C PHE A 286 5.33 -2.86 19.51
N ARG A 287 5.91 -2.11 18.58
CA ARG A 287 5.20 -1.24 17.65
C ARG A 287 5.68 -1.52 16.25
N GLN A 288 4.76 -1.82 15.36
CA GLN A 288 5.06 -1.77 13.94
C GLN A 288 5.20 -0.32 13.52
N VAL A 289 6.33 -0.04 12.89
CA VAL A 289 6.63 1.29 12.37
C VAL A 289 5.73 1.63 11.18
N VAL A 290 5.50 0.63 10.32
CA VAL A 290 4.67 0.76 9.14
C VAL A 290 3.21 0.59 9.57
N SER A 291 2.31 1.37 8.99
CA SER A 291 0.88 1.38 9.30
C SER A 291 0.31 -0.03 9.39
N GLY A 292 -0.10 -0.42 10.60
CA GLY A 292 -0.64 -1.73 10.93
C GLY A 292 -1.03 -1.76 12.40
N GLY A 293 -1.87 -2.72 12.79
CA GLY A 293 -2.07 -3.01 14.20
C GLY A 293 -0.80 -3.61 14.81
N ASN A 294 -0.81 -3.73 16.13
CA ASN A 294 0.16 -4.58 16.82
C ASN A 294 -0.57 -5.84 17.27
N PRO A 295 0.10 -7.01 17.29
CA PRO A 295 -0.42 -8.21 17.92
C PRO A 295 -0.95 -7.89 19.32
N ALA A 296 -2.25 -8.03 19.53
CA ALA A 296 -2.88 -7.71 20.80
C ALA A 296 -3.58 -8.90 21.43
N LEU A 297 -3.95 -9.89 20.61
CA LEU A 297 -4.76 -11.02 21.02
C LEU A 297 -4.05 -12.33 20.72
N TRP A 298 -4.09 -13.24 21.70
CA TRP A 298 -3.48 -14.56 21.67
C TRP A 298 -4.58 -15.58 21.96
N LEU A 299 -5.06 -16.24 20.91
CA LEU A 299 -6.19 -17.16 20.98
C LEU A 299 -5.64 -18.58 21.13
N VAL A 300 -5.94 -19.25 22.23
CA VAL A 300 -5.46 -20.61 22.54
C VAL A 300 -6.59 -21.62 22.36
N PHE A 301 -6.40 -22.62 21.50
CA PHE A 301 -7.40 -23.67 21.28
C PHE A 301 -7.68 -24.44 22.59
N GLN A 302 -8.97 -24.67 22.90
CA GLN A 302 -9.41 -25.34 24.14
C GLN A 302 -9.93 -26.77 23.92
N GLY A 303 -9.88 -27.30 22.69
CA GLY A 303 -10.55 -28.55 22.34
C GLY A 303 -11.95 -28.30 21.75
N SER A 304 -12.49 -29.29 21.03
CA SER A 304 -13.86 -29.27 20.55
C SER A 304 -14.82 -29.19 21.74
N GLN A 305 -15.83 -28.32 21.68
CA GLN A 305 -16.84 -28.18 22.75
C GLN A 305 -17.57 -29.51 23.09
N GLY A 306 -17.44 -30.55 22.27
CA GLY A 306 -17.93 -31.90 22.53
C GLY A 306 -17.11 -32.75 23.51
N ASP A 307 -15.86 -32.40 23.82
CA ASP A 307 -15.00 -33.22 24.71
C ASP A 307 -15.03 -32.77 26.18
N ALA A 308 -15.59 -31.59 26.46
CA ALA A 308 -15.71 -31.07 27.83
C ALA A 308 -16.80 -31.76 28.68
N GLY A 309 -17.56 -32.70 28.10
CA GLY A 309 -18.67 -33.39 28.77
C GLY A 309 -18.38 -34.78 29.34
N ASN A 310 -17.14 -35.29 29.27
CA ASN A 310 -16.85 -36.70 29.63
C ASN A 310 -15.64 -36.92 30.57
N THR A 311 -15.15 -35.88 31.25
CA THR A 311 -14.03 -35.98 32.22
C THR A 311 -14.44 -35.74 33.67
N GLU A 312 -15.69 -36.07 34.04
CA GLU A 312 -16.06 -36.33 35.44
C GLU A 312 -16.44 -37.81 35.60
N LYS A 313 -15.46 -38.64 35.96
CA LYS A 313 -15.62 -39.83 36.81
C LYS A 313 -14.35 -40.06 37.61
#